data_AF-A0A1N7CAN8-F1
#
_entry.id   AF-A0A1N7CAN8-F1
#
_cell.length_a   1.000
_cell.length_b   1.000
_cell.length_c   1.000
_cell.angle_alpha   90.00
_cell.angle_beta   90.00
_cell.angle_gamma   90.00
#
_symmetry.space_group_name_H-M   'P 1'
#
loop_
_entity.id
_entity.type
_entity.pdbx_description
1 polymer ?
#
loop_
_entity_poly.entity_id
_entity_poly.type
_entity_poly.pdbx_seq_one_letter_code
_entity_poly.pdbx_strand_id
1 'polypeptide(L)'
;MDFCNQCGVLLIPDADSDQCTDCDSENGSPTISRQAEAVGTDLEQLRSTKSGTIRKRNAEKWLRNCDRPSSTEFKRSILPKPAGFEGSTYETDISNIRVTGDAQFVETVAGLLKSILDLENDETRVELNLQRTRVRDTKQYTGNYALYLSVAERGGQ
;
A
#
# COMPACT_ATOMS: atom_id res chain seq x y z
N MET A 1 8.70 -4.53 -16.84
CA MET A 1 8.47 -5.56 -15.81
C MET A 1 7.08 -6.05 -16.04
N ASP A 2 6.91 -7.35 -16.27
CA ASP A 2 5.61 -7.91 -16.57
C ASP A 2 5.01 -8.45 -15.28
N PHE A 3 3.76 -8.07 -14.99
CA PHE A 3 3.02 -8.71 -13.92
C PHE A 3 2.25 -9.88 -14.52
N CYS A 4 2.14 -10.95 -13.75
CA CYS A 4 1.30 -12.07 -14.13
C CYS A 4 -0.15 -11.59 -14.22
N ASN A 5 -0.71 -11.57 -15.44
CA ASN A 5 -2.06 -11.07 -15.69
C ASN A 5 -3.15 -11.79 -14.86
N GLN A 6 -2.85 -13.01 -14.39
CA GLN A 6 -3.76 -13.86 -13.65
C GLN A 6 -3.69 -13.68 -12.12
N CYS A 7 -2.53 -13.86 -11.48
CA CYS A 7 -2.39 -13.80 -10.02
C CYS A 7 -1.82 -12.46 -9.49
N GLY A 8 -1.29 -11.63 -10.39
CA GLY A 8 -0.73 -10.32 -10.10
C GLY A 8 0.61 -10.32 -9.35
N VAL A 9 1.23 -11.49 -9.24
CA VAL A 9 2.63 -11.63 -8.85
C VAL A 9 3.54 -11.02 -9.93
N LEU A 10 4.67 -10.47 -9.52
CA LEU A 10 5.67 -9.87 -10.39
C LEU A 10 6.44 -10.96 -11.16
N LEU A 11 6.63 -10.81 -12.48
CA LEU A 11 7.41 -11.74 -13.32
C LEU A 11 8.81 -11.19 -13.62
N ILE A 12 9.79 -12.09 -13.63
CA ILE A 12 11.21 -11.78 -13.85
C ILE A 12 11.51 -11.75 -15.37
N PRO A 13 12.24 -10.75 -15.91
CA PRO A 13 12.54 -10.65 -17.35
C PRO A 13 13.55 -11.67 -17.92
N ASP A 14 14.27 -12.44 -17.09
CA ASP A 14 15.37 -13.33 -17.51
C ASP A 14 15.09 -14.83 -17.25
N ALA A 15 13.83 -15.21 -17.05
CA ALA A 15 13.45 -16.62 -17.14
C ALA A 15 13.16 -16.94 -18.60
N ASP A 16 13.75 -18.02 -19.14
CA ASP A 16 13.58 -18.57 -20.50
C ASP A 16 12.13 -18.98 -20.85
N SER A 17 11.13 -18.46 -20.13
CA SER A 17 9.71 -18.76 -20.26
C SER A 17 8.87 -17.53 -19.97
N ASP A 18 8.09 -17.09 -20.97
CA ASP A 18 7.00 -16.09 -20.86
C ASP A 18 5.81 -16.54 -19.97
N GLN A 19 6.00 -17.55 -19.11
CA GLN A 19 4.93 -18.19 -18.34
C GLN A 19 5.10 -17.96 -16.84
N CYS A 20 4.05 -17.41 -16.25
CA CYS A 20 3.87 -17.24 -14.82
C CYS A 20 3.78 -18.60 -14.11
N THR A 21 4.85 -19.00 -13.42
CA THR A 21 4.89 -20.23 -12.61
C THR A 21 4.13 -20.09 -11.28
N ASP A 22 3.98 -18.85 -10.80
CA ASP A 22 3.33 -18.50 -9.52
C ASP A 22 1.80 -18.44 -9.56
N CYS A 23 1.16 -18.90 -10.64
CA CYS A 23 -0.27 -19.18 -10.59
C CYS A 23 -0.60 -20.37 -9.67
N ASP A 24 0.40 -21.23 -9.36
CA ASP A 24 0.23 -22.46 -8.58
C ASP A 24 1.34 -22.78 -7.55
N SER A 25 2.35 -21.92 -7.32
CA SER A 25 3.41 -22.19 -6.32
C SER A 25 3.22 -21.47 -4.97
N GLU A 26 3.25 -22.24 -3.89
CA GLU A 26 3.23 -21.79 -2.48
C GLU A 26 4.48 -20.99 -2.04
N ASN A 27 5.44 -20.69 -2.93
CA ASN A 27 6.72 -20.08 -2.59
C ASN A 27 7.05 -18.94 -3.56
N GLY A 28 7.12 -17.71 -3.04
CA GLY A 28 7.25 -16.47 -3.81
C GLY A 28 8.63 -16.25 -4.47
N SER A 29 8.59 -15.56 -5.61
CA SER A 29 9.72 -15.21 -6.49
C SER A 29 10.48 -13.92 -6.10
N PRO A 30 11.70 -13.70 -6.66
CA PRO A 30 12.60 -12.63 -6.25
C PRO A 30 12.31 -11.21 -6.78
N THR A 31 12.59 -10.18 -5.99
CA THR A 31 12.17 -8.78 -6.17
C THR A 31 13.32 -7.90 -6.66
N ILE A 32 13.14 -7.27 -7.82
CA ILE A 32 13.99 -6.15 -8.28
C ILE A 32 13.12 -4.90 -8.48
N SER A 33 13.60 -3.82 -7.88
CA SER A 33 13.03 -2.47 -7.81
C SER A 33 12.93 -1.77 -9.19
N ARG A 34 11.79 -1.11 -9.51
CA ARG A 34 11.74 0.04 -10.45
C ARG A 34 10.55 1.00 -10.26
N GLN A 35 10.83 2.24 -10.68
CA GLN A 35 10.01 3.46 -10.72
C GLN A 35 8.65 3.26 -11.41
N ALA A 36 7.60 3.84 -10.80
CA ALA A 36 6.23 3.80 -11.27
C ALA A 36 6.09 4.47 -12.66
N GLU A 37 5.76 3.70 -13.69
CA GLU A 37 5.27 4.27 -14.95
C GLU A 37 3.84 4.78 -14.73
N ALA A 38 3.68 6.11 -14.80
CA ALA A 38 2.44 6.81 -14.52
C ALA A 38 1.36 6.53 -15.59
N VAL A 39 0.54 5.50 -15.36
CA VAL A 39 -0.82 5.49 -15.89
C VAL A 39 -1.57 6.58 -15.12
N GLY A 40 -1.77 7.73 -15.76
CA GLY A 40 -2.31 8.94 -15.13
C GLY A 40 -3.57 8.64 -14.31
N THR A 41 -3.53 8.93 -13.02
CA THR A 41 -4.64 8.68 -12.11
C THR A 41 -5.59 9.89 -12.08
N ASP A 42 -6.89 9.65 -11.92
CA ASP A 42 -7.86 10.74 -11.72
C ASP A 42 -7.59 11.57 -10.45
N LEU A 43 -6.76 11.04 -9.55
CA LEU A 43 -6.29 11.73 -8.34
C LEU A 43 -5.52 13.01 -8.68
N GLU A 44 -4.68 13.00 -9.72
CA GLU A 44 -3.90 14.18 -10.16
C GLU A 44 -4.80 15.32 -10.64
N GLN A 45 -6.01 15.01 -11.07
CA GLN A 45 -6.99 15.97 -11.57
C GLN A 45 -7.86 16.56 -10.43
N LEU A 46 -7.76 16.02 -9.20
CA LEU A 46 -8.51 16.52 -8.05
C LEU A 46 -7.93 17.84 -7.52
N ARG A 47 -8.63 18.93 -7.84
CA ARG A 47 -8.29 20.26 -7.30
C ARG A 47 -8.59 20.36 -5.80
N SER A 48 -7.55 20.62 -5.02
CA SER A 48 -7.60 20.94 -3.60
C SER A 48 -7.56 22.45 -3.32
N THR A 49 -8.00 22.86 -2.12
CA THR A 49 -7.74 24.20 -1.58
C THR A 49 -6.29 24.31 -1.12
N LYS A 50 -5.85 25.53 -0.73
CA LYS A 50 -4.54 25.74 -0.10
C LYS A 50 -4.30 24.91 1.16
N SER A 51 -5.36 24.48 1.85
CA SER A 51 -5.30 23.62 3.03
C SER A 51 -5.33 22.11 2.70
N GLY A 52 -5.31 21.74 1.41
CA GLY A 52 -5.43 20.35 0.97
C GLY A 52 -6.86 19.80 0.92
N THR A 53 -7.87 20.62 1.22
CA THR A 53 -9.27 20.17 1.25
C THR A 53 -9.84 20.03 -0.17
N ILE A 54 -10.47 18.90 -0.48
CA ILE A 54 -11.22 18.71 -1.74
C ILE A 54 -12.66 19.21 -1.55
N ARG A 55 -13.20 19.95 -2.54
CA ARG A 55 -14.61 20.39 -2.50
C ARG A 55 -15.53 19.17 -2.51
N LYS A 56 -16.57 19.18 -1.66
CA LYS A 56 -17.55 18.08 -1.50
C LYS A 56 -17.98 17.43 -2.82
N ARG A 57 -18.46 18.24 -3.79
CA ARG A 57 -18.92 17.74 -5.10
C ARG A 57 -17.85 16.95 -5.88
N ASN A 58 -16.58 17.34 -5.76
CA ASN A 58 -15.47 16.68 -6.44
C ASN A 58 -15.12 15.38 -5.71
N ALA A 59 -15.09 15.40 -4.37
CA ALA A 59 -14.82 14.22 -3.56
C ALA A 59 -15.89 13.14 -3.77
N GLU A 60 -17.18 13.52 -3.77
CA GLU A 60 -18.29 12.58 -4.03
C GLU A 60 -18.23 12.00 -5.44
N LYS A 61 -17.96 12.85 -6.45
CA LYS A 61 -17.84 12.39 -7.83
C LYS A 61 -16.70 11.38 -7.98
N TRP A 62 -15.54 11.68 -7.40
CA TRP A 62 -14.38 10.81 -7.46
C TRP A 62 -14.62 9.47 -6.76
N LEU A 63 -15.11 9.49 -5.51
CA LEU A 63 -15.39 8.25 -4.77
C LEU A 63 -16.42 7.35 -5.46
N ARG A 64 -17.42 7.92 -6.14
CA ARG A 64 -18.43 7.14 -6.88
C ARG A 64 -17.89 6.49 -8.15
N ASN A 65 -16.82 7.05 -8.70
CA ASN A 65 -16.18 6.56 -9.92
C ASN A 65 -15.00 5.62 -9.62
N CYS A 66 -14.57 5.52 -8.36
CA CYS A 66 -13.61 4.51 -7.94
C CYS A 66 -14.31 3.15 -7.87
N ASP A 67 -13.97 2.26 -8.78
CA ASP A 67 -14.38 0.86 -8.69
C ASP A 67 -13.77 0.20 -7.44
N ARG A 68 -14.48 -0.79 -6.91
CA ARG A 68 -13.95 -1.61 -5.82
C ARG A 68 -12.82 -2.48 -6.39
N PRO A 69 -11.57 -2.34 -5.93
CA PRO A 69 -10.49 -3.15 -6.45
C PRO A 69 -10.66 -4.60 -6.02
N SER A 70 -10.27 -5.52 -6.91
CA SER A 70 -9.99 -6.90 -6.56
C SER A 70 -8.74 -7.01 -5.68
N SER A 71 -8.55 -8.15 -5.01
CA SER A 71 -7.32 -8.41 -4.25
C SER A 71 -6.07 -8.34 -5.13
N THR A 72 -6.16 -8.74 -6.39
CA THR A 72 -5.06 -8.68 -7.35
C THR A 72 -4.70 -7.24 -7.70
N GLU A 73 -5.68 -6.39 -8.02
CA GLU A 73 -5.45 -4.96 -8.32
C GLU A 73 -4.89 -4.23 -7.10
N PHE A 74 -5.42 -4.53 -5.91
CA PHE A 74 -4.90 -3.96 -4.66
C PHE A 74 -3.42 -4.32 -4.46
N LYS A 75 -3.04 -5.60 -4.61
CA LYS A 75 -1.64 -6.05 -4.47
C LYS A 75 -0.72 -5.37 -5.49
N ARG A 76 -1.12 -5.29 -6.76
CA ARG A 76 -0.33 -4.63 -7.81
C ARG A 76 -0.14 -3.13 -7.58
N SER A 77 -1.03 -2.48 -6.84
CA SER A 77 -0.92 -1.06 -6.52
C SER A 77 0.06 -0.74 -5.38
N ILE A 78 0.56 -1.76 -4.68
CA ILE A 78 1.45 -1.58 -3.53
C ILE A 78 2.90 -1.54 -4.00
N LEU A 79 3.59 -0.44 -3.67
CA LEU A 79 5.02 -0.28 -3.80
C LEU A 79 5.68 -0.55 -2.44
N PRO A 80 6.48 -1.62 -2.32
CA PRO A 80 7.22 -1.90 -1.09
C PRO A 80 8.18 -0.77 -0.74
N LYS A 81 8.29 -0.50 0.56
CA LYS A 81 9.30 0.39 1.11
C LYS A 81 10.69 -0.27 0.96
N PRO A 82 11.70 0.42 0.38
CA PRO A 82 13.03 -0.13 0.26
C PRO A 82 13.67 -0.49 1.60
N ALA A 83 14.57 -1.46 1.60
CA ALA A 83 15.33 -1.85 2.78
C ALA A 83 16.11 -0.65 3.38
N GLY A 84 16.05 -0.48 4.70
CA GLY A 84 16.76 0.61 5.39
C GLY A 84 16.19 2.02 5.16
N PHE A 85 15.02 2.15 4.53
CA PHE A 85 14.40 3.45 4.28
C PHE A 85 13.98 4.14 5.59
N GLU A 86 14.56 5.32 5.84
CA GLU A 86 14.25 6.18 6.99
C GLU A 86 13.84 7.60 6.56
N GLY A 87 12.60 7.98 6.85
CA GLY A 87 12.12 9.35 6.65
C GLY A 87 11.56 9.65 5.25
N SER A 88 10.93 10.82 5.12
CA SER A 88 10.22 11.29 3.92
C SER A 88 11.12 12.00 2.90
N THR A 89 12.44 11.76 2.95
CA THR A 89 13.44 12.56 2.23
C THR A 89 13.89 11.93 0.92
N TYR A 90 13.43 10.72 0.60
CA TYR A 90 13.82 10.00 -0.60
C TYR A 90 12.83 10.26 -1.74
N GLU A 91 13.35 10.44 -2.96
CA GLU A 91 12.58 10.58 -4.21
C GLU A 91 11.91 9.26 -4.66
N THR A 92 11.66 8.35 -3.73
CA THR A 92 11.14 7.01 -4.02
C THR A 92 9.68 6.92 -3.62
N ASP A 93 8.84 6.59 -4.60
CA ASP A 93 7.43 6.31 -4.36
C ASP A 93 7.31 5.04 -3.50
N ILE A 94 6.59 5.16 -2.39
CA ILE A 94 6.28 4.05 -1.48
C ILE A 94 4.79 4.05 -1.16
N SER A 95 4.23 2.87 -0.91
CA SER A 95 2.85 2.75 -0.46
C SER A 95 2.78 2.61 1.06
N ASN A 96 2.06 3.52 1.71
CA ASN A 96 1.76 3.43 3.14
C ASN A 96 0.27 3.73 3.37
N ILE A 97 -0.35 2.92 4.23
CA ILE A 97 -1.75 3.08 4.62
C ILE A 97 -1.79 3.56 6.06
N ARG A 98 -2.40 4.73 6.28
CA ARG A 98 -2.67 5.27 7.61
C ARG A 98 -4.17 5.30 7.88
N VAL A 99 -4.59 4.60 8.93
CA VAL A 99 -5.97 4.60 9.42
C VAL A 99 -5.99 5.21 10.82
N THR A 100 -6.85 6.20 11.06
CA THR A 100 -6.99 6.82 12.39
C THR A 100 -8.45 6.80 12.83
N GLY A 101 -8.71 6.30 14.04
CA GLY A 101 -10.06 6.19 14.61
C GLY A 101 -10.04 5.45 15.94
N ASP A 102 -11.19 5.07 16.47
CA ASP A 102 -11.25 4.16 17.61
C ASP A 102 -10.78 2.74 17.24
N ALA A 103 -10.63 1.87 18.24
CA ALA A 103 -10.14 0.51 18.04
C ALA A 103 -11.03 -0.32 17.09
N GLN A 104 -12.36 -0.26 17.26
CA GLN A 104 -13.30 -1.04 16.46
C GLN A 104 -13.26 -0.62 14.99
N PHE A 105 -13.19 0.69 14.73
CA PHE A 105 -13.04 1.22 13.38
C PHE A 105 -11.73 0.77 12.73
N VAL A 106 -10.61 0.89 13.46
CA VAL A 106 -9.28 0.49 12.97
C VAL A 106 -9.24 -1.00 12.62
N GLU A 107 -9.76 -1.87 13.48
CA GLU A 107 -9.84 -3.32 13.22
C GLU A 107 -10.73 -3.63 12.01
N THR A 108 -11.87 -2.96 11.88
CA THR A 108 -12.80 -3.14 10.76
C THR A 108 -12.12 -2.80 9.43
N VAL A 109 -11.43 -1.66 9.35
CA VAL A 109 -10.70 -1.26 8.14
C VAL A 109 -9.51 -2.17 7.89
N ALA A 110 -8.76 -2.59 8.93
CA ALA A 110 -7.65 -3.53 8.77
C ALA A 110 -8.12 -4.87 8.17
N GLY A 111 -9.32 -5.34 8.53
CA GLY A 111 -9.93 -6.53 7.92
C GLY A 111 -10.14 -6.43 6.41
N LEU A 112 -10.38 -5.23 5.87
CA LEU A 112 -10.51 -4.99 4.43
C LEU A 112 -9.18 -5.10 3.68
N LEU A 113 -8.06 -4.98 4.39
CA LEU A 113 -6.71 -4.95 3.82
C LEU A 113 -6.01 -6.32 3.90
N LYS A 114 -6.73 -7.39 4.26
CA LYS A 114 -6.16 -8.72 4.55
C LYS A 114 -5.34 -9.30 3.39
N SER A 115 -5.68 -8.99 2.13
CA SER A 115 -4.91 -9.43 0.96
C SER A 115 -3.48 -8.90 0.91
N ILE A 116 -3.11 -7.93 1.76
CA ILE A 116 -1.72 -7.51 1.91
C ILE A 116 -0.82 -8.62 2.45
N LEU A 117 -1.38 -9.60 3.18
CA LEU A 117 -0.63 -10.72 3.73
C LEU A 117 -0.05 -11.64 2.66
N ASP A 118 -0.64 -11.66 1.46
CA ASP A 118 -0.08 -12.41 0.32
C ASP A 118 1.26 -11.83 -0.17
N LEU A 119 1.64 -10.64 0.32
CA LEU A 119 2.92 -9.99 0.05
C LEU A 119 3.95 -10.25 1.16
N GLU A 120 3.64 -11.08 2.16
CA GLU A 120 4.61 -11.58 3.14
C GLU A 120 5.36 -12.78 2.55
N ASN A 121 6.67 -12.69 2.36
CA ASN A 121 7.51 -13.78 1.88
C ASN A 121 8.97 -13.59 2.37
N ASP A 122 9.93 -14.28 1.76
CA ASP A 122 11.35 -14.21 2.14
C ASP A 122 12.04 -12.88 1.76
N GLU A 123 11.38 -12.03 0.98
CA GLU A 123 11.91 -10.77 0.49
C GLU A 123 11.12 -9.55 0.93
N THR A 124 9.84 -9.71 1.22
CA THR A 124 8.98 -8.62 1.68
C THR A 124 8.29 -9.01 2.98
N ARG A 125 8.07 -7.99 3.82
CA ARG A 125 7.34 -8.13 5.08
C ARG A 125 6.28 -7.05 5.20
N VAL A 126 5.16 -7.42 5.79
CA VAL A 126 4.10 -6.53 6.22
C VAL A 126 4.52 -5.88 7.53
N GLU A 127 4.71 -4.57 7.51
CA GLU A 127 5.03 -3.77 8.68
C GLU A 127 3.76 -3.15 9.25
N LEU A 128 3.55 -3.34 10.56
CA LEU A 128 2.46 -2.75 11.31
C LEU A 128 3.02 -1.90 12.45
N ASN A 129 2.63 -0.63 12.52
CA ASN A 129 2.94 0.27 13.63
C ASN A 129 1.66 0.90 14.16
N LEU A 130 1.35 0.66 15.43
CA LEU A 130 0.13 1.11 16.08
C LEU A 130 0.46 2.14 17.16
N GLN A 131 -0.09 3.34 17.01
CA GLN A 131 0.13 4.45 17.94
C GLN A 131 -1.17 4.88 18.60
N ARG A 132 -1.17 4.98 19.94
CA ARG A 132 -2.29 5.57 20.67
C ARG A 132 -2.21 7.09 20.60
N THR A 133 -3.31 7.73 20.20
CA THR A 133 -3.38 9.18 20.05
C THR A 133 -3.49 9.85 21.42
N ARG A 134 -2.65 10.86 21.64
CA ARG A 134 -2.69 11.70 22.84
C ARG A 134 -3.17 13.10 22.47
N VAL A 135 -3.95 13.70 23.36
CA VAL A 135 -4.22 15.14 23.33
C VAL A 135 -2.87 15.86 23.50
N ARG A 136 -2.57 16.81 22.60
CA ARG A 136 -1.29 17.53 22.60
C ARG A 136 -1.01 18.21 23.94
N ASP A 137 -2.04 18.84 24.49
CA ASP A 137 -1.93 19.73 25.65
C ASP A 137 -1.98 18.97 26.98
N THR A 138 -2.88 17.99 27.11
CA THR A 138 -3.06 17.24 28.36
C THR A 138 -2.22 15.95 28.43
N LYS A 139 -1.63 15.52 27.31
CA LYS A 139 -0.95 14.22 27.14
C LYS A 139 -1.82 12.99 27.44
N GLN A 140 -3.11 13.17 27.69
CA GLN A 140 -4.05 12.08 27.93
C GLN A 140 -4.42 11.39 26.62
N TYR A 141 -4.71 10.10 26.70
CA TYR A 141 -5.15 9.33 25.54
C TYR A 141 -6.59 9.67 25.15
N THR A 142 -6.83 9.84 23.85
CA THR A 142 -8.15 10.21 23.30
C THR A 142 -9.06 9.01 23.02
N GLY A 143 -8.58 7.78 23.29
CA GLY A 143 -9.25 6.54 22.87
C GLY A 143 -8.99 6.15 21.40
N ASN A 144 -8.40 7.06 20.61
CA ASN A 144 -8.09 6.81 19.20
C ASN A 144 -6.71 6.17 19.01
N TYR A 145 -6.61 5.43 17.92
CA TYR A 145 -5.41 4.80 17.41
C TYR A 145 -5.08 5.35 16.04
N ALA A 146 -3.78 5.43 15.71
CA ALA A 146 -3.26 5.60 14.37
C ALA A 146 -2.53 4.31 14.00
N LEU A 147 -3.09 3.54 13.08
CA LEU A 147 -2.49 2.37 12.47
C LEU A 147 -1.74 2.81 11.22
N TYR A 148 -0.47 2.45 11.14
CA TYR A 148 0.37 2.54 9.94
C TYR A 148 0.62 1.12 9.44
N LEU A 149 0.33 0.88 8.17
CA LEU A 149 0.50 -0.40 7.50
C LEU A 149 1.27 -0.18 6.20
N SER A 150 2.30 -0.98 5.95
CA SER A 150 3.08 -0.96 4.72
C SER A 150 3.67 -2.32 4.42
N VAL A 151 4.09 -2.53 3.18
CA VAL A 151 5.00 -3.62 2.82
C VAL A 151 6.40 -3.04 2.73
N ALA A 152 7.40 -3.72 3.27
CA ALA A 152 8.80 -3.33 3.18
C ALA A 152 9.63 -4.49 2.65
N GLU A 153 10.65 -4.18 1.87
CA GLU A 153 11.71 -5.13 1.55
C GLU A 153 12.40 -5.56 2.84
N ARG A 154 12.66 -6.87 2.98
CA ARG A 154 13.55 -7.41 3.99
C ARG A 154 14.96 -7.01 3.57
N GLY A 155 15.63 -6.22 4.41
CA GLY A 155 17.05 -5.96 4.21
C GLY A 155 17.80 -7.29 4.19
N GLY A 156 18.46 -7.58 3.06
CA GLY A 156 19.46 -8.64 3.00
C GLY A 156 20.52 -8.37 4.07
N GLN A 157 21.00 -9.44 4.71
CA GLN A 157 22.22 -9.38 5.51
C GLN A 157 23.41 -8.94 4.66
#